data_AF-A0A9W8MX34-F1
#
_entry.id   AF-A0A9W8MX34-F1
#
_cell.length_a   1.000
_cell.length_b   1.000
_cell.length_c   1.000
_cell.angle_alpha   90.00
_cell.angle_beta   90.00
_cell.angle_gamma   90.00
#
_symmetry.space_group_name_H-M   'P 1'
#
loop_
_entity.id
_entity.type
_entity.pdbx_description
1 polymer ?
#
loop_
_entity_poly.entity_id
_entity_poly.type
_entity_poly.pdbx_seq_one_letter_code
_entity_poly.pdbx_strand_id
1 'polypeptide(L)'
;MATSDAKYPVPENFMKNHFEEDSKFAFEKYVSLYHACFKPATAPGPYERKSSSYFHKQGVNECKERLERWTTDTVRAGAENGRSDDMLEYGLRLASGTHATRDAEAAYDIFTKIIGDAAQPASARAIAANLTCMLIGRNIQALEKQGSTEAEAADRIDNYGKAFALIEISAMYGLFAWCGLSLIQVQERRLDSERHADKNWLERLGTPNLRKAYDAFREETGIQRMVSNMCSVCDKTVKLKRCGGHCPQEKKPRYCGHACQKMDWPKHRKWCKPEESSADSEGEWTTDSEREDWEYSSEDDF
;
A
#
# COMPACT_ATOMS: atom_id res chain seq x y z
N MET A 1 7.00 -11.51 29.02
CA MET A 1 6.84 -11.52 27.56
C MET A 1 6.27 -12.87 27.18
N ALA A 2 4.96 -12.95 26.99
CA ALA A 2 4.28 -14.19 26.61
C ALA A 2 4.23 -14.26 25.09
N THR A 3 5.04 -15.12 24.49
CA THR A 3 4.93 -15.51 23.08
C THR A 3 3.86 -16.59 23.01
N SER A 4 2.60 -16.20 22.77
CA SER A 4 1.56 -17.18 22.44
C SER A 4 1.71 -17.56 20.97
N ASP A 5 2.15 -18.79 20.71
CA ASP A 5 2.21 -19.44 19.39
C ASP A 5 0.81 -19.77 18.86
N ALA A 6 -0.09 -18.80 18.85
CA ALA A 6 -1.38 -18.95 18.18
C ALA A 6 -1.13 -18.89 16.67
N LYS A 7 -1.04 -20.05 16.02
CA LYS A 7 -1.13 -20.16 14.56
C LYS A 7 -2.47 -19.60 14.11
N TYR A 8 -2.46 -18.53 13.32
CA TYR A 8 -3.68 -17.89 12.83
C TYR A 8 -4.16 -18.64 11.58
N PRO A 9 -5.31 -19.32 11.62
CA PRO A 9 -5.84 -19.97 10.44
C PRO A 9 -6.23 -18.89 9.42
N VAL A 10 -5.50 -18.82 8.32
CA VAL A 10 -5.91 -18.03 7.16
C VAL A 10 -7.21 -18.66 6.64
N PRO A 11 -8.33 -17.92 6.48
CA PRO A 11 -9.60 -18.51 6.08
C PRO A 11 -9.47 -19.30 4.77
N GLU A 12 -9.65 -20.62 4.85
CA GLU A 12 -9.41 -21.60 3.78
C GLU A 12 -10.24 -21.32 2.50
N ASN A 13 -11.36 -20.59 2.63
CA ASN A 13 -12.34 -20.37 1.56
C ASN A 13 -12.30 -18.98 0.91
N PHE A 14 -11.56 -17.99 1.42
CA PHE A 14 -11.50 -16.65 0.77
C PHE A 14 -10.57 -16.63 -0.45
N MET A 15 -9.74 -17.66 -0.61
CA MET A 15 -8.59 -17.66 -1.53
C MET A 15 -8.67 -18.74 -2.63
N LYS A 16 -9.77 -19.51 -2.72
CA LYS A 16 -10.04 -20.52 -3.77
C LYS A 16 -10.39 -19.91 -5.14
N ASN A 17 -9.69 -18.86 -5.56
CA ASN A 17 -9.51 -18.65 -6.99
C ASN A 17 -8.36 -19.58 -7.38
N HIS A 18 -8.53 -20.41 -8.41
CA HIS A 18 -7.51 -21.35 -8.87
C HIS A 18 -6.29 -20.59 -9.42
N PHE A 19 -5.38 -20.15 -8.53
CA PHE A 19 -4.16 -19.41 -8.89
C PHE A 19 -3.21 -20.24 -9.76
N GLU A 20 -3.32 -21.57 -9.69
CA GLU A 20 -2.54 -22.48 -10.53
C GLU A 20 -2.89 -22.35 -12.02
N GLU A 21 -4.08 -21.83 -12.35
CA GLU A 21 -4.56 -21.70 -13.73
C GLU A 21 -4.33 -20.30 -14.33
N ASP A 22 -4.06 -19.27 -13.50
CA ASP A 22 -3.87 -17.88 -13.96
C ASP A 22 -2.54 -17.28 -13.48
N SER A 23 -1.49 -17.60 -14.23
CA SER A 23 -0.13 -17.07 -14.03
C SER A 23 -0.06 -15.54 -14.13
N LYS A 24 -0.93 -14.92 -14.94
CA LYS A 24 -0.98 -13.46 -15.09
C LYS A 24 -1.50 -12.81 -13.81
N PHE A 25 -2.58 -13.35 -13.25
CA PHE A 25 -3.11 -12.85 -11.98
C PHE A 25 -2.13 -13.01 -10.82
N ALA A 26 -1.44 -14.15 -10.73
CA ALA A 26 -0.38 -14.35 -9.73
C ALA A 26 0.72 -13.29 -9.87
N PHE A 27 1.19 -13.04 -11.09
CA PHE A 27 2.19 -12.00 -11.36
C PHE A 27 1.71 -10.59 -10.99
N GLU A 28 0.46 -10.22 -11.31
CA GLU A 28 -0.12 -8.94 -10.89
C GLU A 28 -0.16 -8.79 -9.36
N LYS A 29 -0.43 -9.88 -8.62
CA LYS A 29 -0.36 -9.88 -7.16
C LYS A 29 1.05 -9.69 -6.63
N TYR A 30 2.05 -10.31 -7.26
CA TYR A 30 3.46 -10.10 -6.93
C TYR A 30 3.84 -8.62 -7.09
N VAL A 31 3.55 -8.02 -8.25
CA VAL A 31 3.83 -6.60 -8.52
C VAL A 31 3.14 -5.71 -7.49
N SER A 32 1.86 -5.96 -7.20
CA SER A 32 1.10 -5.20 -6.22
C SER A 32 1.73 -5.26 -4.82
N LEU A 33 2.11 -6.45 -4.34
CA LEU A 33 2.77 -6.61 -3.04
C LEU A 33 4.15 -5.94 -3.02
N TYR A 34 4.93 -6.09 -4.09
CA TYR A 34 6.23 -5.45 -4.24
C TYR A 34 6.12 -3.93 -4.09
N HIS A 35 5.29 -3.28 -4.91
CA HIS A 35 5.11 -1.83 -4.85
C HIS A 35 4.55 -1.36 -3.50
N ALA A 36 3.61 -2.11 -2.93
CA ALA A 36 2.96 -1.71 -1.69
C ALA A 36 3.89 -1.77 -0.47
N CYS A 37 4.91 -2.64 -0.49
CA CYS A 37 5.72 -2.97 0.68
C CYS A 37 7.20 -2.59 0.58
N PHE A 38 7.76 -2.53 -0.64
CA PHE A 38 9.19 -2.26 -0.87
C PHE A 38 9.47 -0.78 -1.16
N LYS A 39 8.47 -0.03 -1.62
CA LYS A 39 8.62 1.37 -2.00
C LYS A 39 8.01 2.29 -0.91
N PRO A 40 8.58 3.48 -0.67
CA PRO A 40 7.98 4.44 0.24
C PRO A 40 6.62 4.89 -0.30
N ALA A 41 5.72 5.31 0.59
CA ALA A 41 4.39 5.81 0.24
C ALA A 41 4.45 7.07 -0.64
N THR A 42 5.58 7.78 -0.65
CA THR A 42 5.83 8.94 -1.51
C THR A 42 6.18 8.56 -2.94
N ALA A 43 6.56 7.31 -3.19
CA ALA A 43 6.74 6.80 -4.54
C ALA A 43 5.37 6.72 -5.26
N PRO A 44 5.31 6.98 -6.57
CA PRO A 44 4.07 6.86 -7.34
C PRO A 44 3.39 5.51 -7.09
N GLY A 45 2.13 5.56 -6.70
CA GLY A 45 1.35 4.34 -6.46
C GLY A 45 1.14 3.57 -7.77
N PRO A 46 0.98 2.24 -7.72
CA PRO A 46 0.77 1.43 -8.92
C PRO A 46 -0.50 1.77 -9.71
N TYR A 47 -1.40 2.60 -9.14
CA TYR A 47 -2.72 2.92 -9.71
C TYR A 47 -3.06 4.43 -9.70
N GLU A 48 -2.08 5.35 -9.58
CA GLU A 48 -2.36 6.78 -9.66
C GLU A 48 -2.73 7.21 -11.10
N ARG A 49 -3.96 7.70 -11.30
CA ARG A 49 -4.61 7.90 -12.62
C ARG A 49 -3.85 8.70 -13.67
N LYS A 50 -2.87 9.55 -13.33
CA LYS A 50 -2.19 10.46 -14.27
C LYS A 50 -0.69 10.17 -14.50
N SER A 51 -0.05 9.42 -13.60
CA SER A 51 1.38 9.04 -13.68
C SER A 51 1.58 7.54 -13.89
N SER A 52 0.49 6.76 -13.91
CA SER A 52 0.52 5.31 -13.78
C SER A 52 1.27 4.60 -14.89
N SER A 53 1.21 5.02 -16.15
CA SER A 53 1.70 4.14 -17.22
C SER A 53 3.23 3.91 -17.16
N TYR A 54 4.03 4.95 -16.90
CA TYR A 54 5.50 4.83 -16.90
C TYR A 54 6.02 4.12 -15.66
N PHE A 55 5.64 4.59 -14.47
CA PHE A 55 6.09 3.99 -13.21
C PHE A 55 5.57 2.57 -13.00
N HIS A 56 4.35 2.28 -13.49
CA HIS A 56 3.84 0.93 -13.50
C HIS A 56 4.63 0.05 -14.47
N LYS A 57 4.94 0.50 -15.69
CA LYS A 57 5.77 -0.25 -16.64
C LYS A 57 7.16 -0.55 -16.08
N GLN A 58 7.83 0.45 -15.51
CA GLN A 58 9.17 0.26 -14.92
C GLN A 58 9.13 -0.72 -13.76
N GLY A 59 8.15 -0.59 -12.86
CA GLY A 59 8.00 -1.50 -11.72
C GLY A 59 7.61 -2.93 -12.11
N VAL A 60 6.78 -3.08 -13.13
CA VAL A 60 6.47 -4.38 -13.75
C VAL A 60 7.72 -5.02 -14.35
N ASN A 61 8.53 -4.24 -15.09
CA ASN A 61 9.77 -4.74 -15.67
C ASN A 61 10.80 -5.13 -14.60
N GLU A 62 10.94 -4.30 -13.54
CA GLU A 62 11.77 -4.61 -12.37
C GLU A 62 11.36 -5.96 -11.74
N CYS A 63 10.05 -6.21 -11.61
CA CYS A 63 9.54 -7.49 -11.10
C CYS A 63 9.84 -8.66 -12.05
N LYS A 64 9.70 -8.48 -13.37
CA LYS A 64 10.04 -9.52 -14.36
C LYS A 64 11.52 -9.90 -14.30
N GLU A 65 12.40 -8.90 -14.34
CA GLU A 65 13.85 -9.12 -14.27
C GLU A 65 14.26 -9.84 -12.98
N ARG A 66 13.62 -9.53 -11.85
CA ARG A 66 13.84 -10.24 -10.58
C ARG A 66 13.46 -11.72 -10.66
N LEU A 67 12.29 -12.02 -11.24
CA LEU A 67 11.79 -13.40 -11.39
C LEU A 67 12.64 -14.20 -12.39
N GLU A 68 13.08 -13.57 -13.48
CA GLU A 68 13.93 -14.20 -14.51
C GLU A 68 15.35 -14.48 -14.00
N ARG A 69 15.90 -13.60 -13.15
CA ARG A 69 17.27 -13.73 -12.64
C ARG A 69 17.42 -14.88 -11.64
N TRP A 70 16.36 -15.29 -10.93
CA TRP A 70 16.46 -16.29 -9.85
C TRP A 70 15.36 -17.35 -9.96
N THR A 71 15.77 -18.62 -10.11
CA THR A 71 14.85 -19.75 -10.07
C THR A 71 14.27 -19.95 -8.66
N THR A 72 13.04 -20.47 -8.57
CA THR A 72 12.40 -20.72 -7.26
C THR A 72 13.23 -21.63 -6.36
N ASP A 73 13.89 -22.65 -6.92
CA ASP A 73 14.74 -23.55 -6.14
C ASP A 73 15.96 -22.83 -5.56
N THR A 74 16.59 -21.94 -6.33
CA THR A 74 17.74 -21.14 -5.85
C THR A 74 17.33 -20.21 -4.72
N VAL A 75 16.19 -19.52 -4.88
CA VAL A 75 15.67 -18.62 -3.84
C VAL A 75 15.25 -19.42 -2.61
N ARG A 76 14.56 -20.56 -2.77
CA ARG A 76 14.17 -21.44 -1.66
C ARG A 76 15.38 -21.89 -0.85
N ALA A 77 16.40 -22.44 -1.53
CA ALA A 77 17.63 -22.88 -0.87
C ALA A 77 18.33 -21.71 -0.13
N GLY A 78 18.34 -20.51 -0.73
CA GLY A 78 18.85 -19.32 -0.07
C GLY A 78 18.07 -18.91 1.19
N ALA A 79 16.74 -19.00 1.13
CA ALA A 79 15.85 -18.71 2.25
C ALA A 79 16.02 -19.72 3.40
N GLU A 80 16.19 -21.00 3.08
CA GLU A 80 16.50 -22.07 4.05
C GLU A 80 17.83 -21.82 4.77
N ASN A 81 18.80 -21.25 4.06
CA ASN A 81 20.09 -20.81 4.63
C ASN A 81 20.01 -19.46 5.37
N GLY A 82 18.82 -18.87 5.50
CA GLY A 82 18.61 -17.64 6.27
C GLY A 82 19.08 -16.35 5.59
N ARG A 83 19.30 -16.35 4.27
CA ARG A 83 19.66 -15.13 3.52
C ARG A 83 18.44 -14.23 3.39
N SER A 84 18.51 -13.02 3.95
CA SER A 84 17.39 -12.08 4.08
C SER A 84 16.64 -11.83 2.76
N ASP A 85 17.37 -11.59 1.68
CA ASP A 85 16.80 -11.22 0.38
C ASP A 85 16.04 -12.38 -0.25
N ASP A 86 16.55 -13.61 -0.07
CA ASP A 86 15.88 -14.82 -0.53
C ASP A 86 14.68 -15.17 0.33
N MET A 87 14.75 -14.95 1.65
CA MET A 87 13.60 -15.12 2.52
C MET A 87 12.45 -14.18 2.11
N LEU A 88 12.75 -12.91 1.85
CA LEU A 88 11.76 -11.94 1.37
C LEU A 88 11.18 -12.36 0.01
N GLU A 89 12.03 -12.73 -0.94
CA GLU A 89 11.61 -13.14 -2.29
C GLU A 89 10.78 -14.42 -2.25
N TYR A 90 11.22 -15.45 -1.51
CA TYR A 90 10.51 -16.71 -1.40
C TYR A 90 9.16 -16.54 -0.69
N GLY A 91 9.13 -15.80 0.44
CA GLY A 91 7.89 -15.45 1.11
C GLY A 91 6.94 -14.67 0.21
N LEU A 92 7.45 -13.76 -0.63
CA LEU A 92 6.65 -13.01 -1.60
C LEU A 92 6.04 -13.94 -2.66
N ARG A 93 6.80 -14.89 -3.21
CA ARG A 93 6.33 -15.91 -4.15
C ARG A 93 5.24 -16.79 -3.55
N LEU A 94 5.42 -17.24 -2.30
CA LEU A 94 4.41 -18.02 -1.57
C LEU A 94 3.13 -17.18 -1.32
N ALA A 95 3.27 -15.90 -0.96
CA ALA A 95 2.12 -15.02 -0.71
C ALA A 95 1.30 -14.71 -1.97
N SER A 96 1.97 -14.58 -3.13
CA SER A 96 1.34 -14.25 -4.41
C SER A 96 0.93 -15.47 -5.25
N GLY A 97 1.55 -16.63 -5.04
CA GLY A 97 1.44 -17.80 -5.90
C GLY A 97 2.28 -17.71 -7.18
N THR A 98 3.30 -16.84 -7.21
CA THR A 98 4.11 -16.59 -8.41
C THR A 98 5.34 -17.49 -8.42
N HIS A 99 5.44 -18.41 -9.38
CA HIS A 99 6.49 -19.44 -9.48
C HIS A 99 6.64 -20.34 -8.23
N ALA A 100 5.67 -20.35 -7.32
CA ALA A 100 5.58 -21.23 -6.17
C ALA A 100 4.09 -21.48 -5.86
N THR A 101 3.76 -22.67 -5.34
CA THR A 101 2.41 -22.93 -4.82
C THR A 101 2.10 -21.93 -3.74
N ARG A 102 0.91 -21.33 -3.84
CA ARG A 102 0.51 -20.26 -2.92
C ARG A 102 0.33 -20.81 -1.52
N ASP A 103 1.03 -20.21 -0.55
CA ASP A 103 0.96 -20.56 0.85
C ASP A 103 1.14 -19.29 1.71
N ALA A 104 0.02 -18.73 2.16
CA ALA A 104 0.03 -17.49 2.93
C ALA A 104 0.53 -17.70 4.38
N GLU A 105 0.37 -18.89 4.94
CA GLU A 105 0.83 -19.22 6.30
C GLU A 105 2.35 -19.37 6.29
N ALA A 106 2.90 -20.15 5.36
CA ALA A 106 4.36 -20.26 5.22
C ALA A 106 5.02 -18.92 4.89
N ALA A 107 4.39 -18.08 4.05
CA ALA A 107 4.87 -16.72 3.82
C ALA A 107 4.90 -15.88 5.11
N TYR A 108 3.83 -15.94 5.91
CA TYR A 108 3.74 -15.25 7.19
C TYR A 108 4.85 -15.69 8.16
N ASP A 109 5.09 -17.00 8.26
CA ASP A 109 6.13 -17.58 9.11
C ASP A 109 7.54 -17.11 8.69
N ILE A 110 7.80 -17.06 7.38
CA ILE A 110 9.08 -16.55 6.86
C ILE A 110 9.25 -15.07 7.24
N PHE A 111 8.24 -14.23 7.02
CA PHE A 111 8.36 -12.80 7.31
C PHE A 111 8.49 -12.52 8.81
N THR A 112 7.73 -13.22 9.66
CA THR A 112 7.84 -13.07 11.12
C THR A 112 9.19 -13.52 11.65
N LYS A 113 9.79 -14.57 11.07
CA LYS A 113 11.17 -14.97 11.33
C LYS A 113 12.16 -13.83 11.01
N ILE A 114 12.02 -13.15 9.87
CA ILE A 114 12.88 -11.99 9.53
C ILE A 114 12.70 -10.88 10.56
N ILE A 115 11.45 -10.53 10.92
CA ILE A 115 11.14 -9.42 11.83
C ILE A 115 11.74 -9.65 13.22
N GLY A 116 11.64 -10.88 13.74
CA GLY A 116 12.09 -11.28 15.07
C GLY A 116 13.59 -11.50 15.21
N ASP A 117 14.30 -11.75 14.10
CA ASP A 117 15.75 -11.98 14.12
C ASP A 117 16.52 -10.66 14.04
N ALA A 118 17.18 -10.30 15.15
CA ALA A 118 17.97 -9.08 15.26
C ALA A 118 19.25 -9.09 14.37
N ALA A 119 19.69 -10.26 13.89
CA ALA A 119 20.81 -10.36 12.95
C ALA A 119 20.42 -9.94 11.52
N GLN A 120 19.13 -9.88 11.21
CA GLN A 120 18.65 -9.51 9.89
C GLN A 120 18.84 -8.00 9.63
N PRO A 121 19.14 -7.60 8.37
CA PRO A 121 19.26 -6.18 8.01
C PRO A 121 18.00 -5.38 8.35
N ALA A 122 18.17 -4.15 8.84
CA ALA A 122 17.05 -3.26 9.18
C ALA A 122 16.06 -3.05 8.02
N SER A 123 16.58 -2.91 6.79
CA SER A 123 15.76 -2.81 5.57
C SER A 123 14.90 -4.05 5.34
N ALA A 124 15.48 -5.25 5.52
CA ALA A 124 14.76 -6.50 5.34
C ALA A 124 13.64 -6.66 6.38
N ARG A 125 13.91 -6.29 7.63
CA ARG A 125 12.93 -6.28 8.72
C ARG A 125 11.78 -5.31 8.45
N ALA A 126 12.08 -4.14 7.90
CA ALA A 126 11.05 -3.17 7.52
C ALA A 126 10.12 -3.70 6.41
N ILE A 127 10.70 -4.26 5.34
CA ILE A 127 9.96 -4.84 4.22
C ILE A 127 9.13 -6.04 4.69
N ALA A 128 9.71 -6.93 5.49
CA ALA A 128 9.00 -8.07 6.05
C ALA A 128 7.80 -7.62 6.89
N ALA A 129 7.95 -6.58 7.72
CA ALA A 129 6.85 -6.03 8.51
C ALA A 129 5.71 -5.49 7.63
N ASN A 130 6.02 -4.79 6.53
CA ASN A 130 5.03 -4.34 5.56
C ASN A 130 4.30 -5.52 4.86
N LEU A 131 5.04 -6.56 4.47
CA LEU A 131 4.46 -7.76 3.85
C LEU A 131 3.55 -8.51 4.82
N THR A 132 3.98 -8.72 6.07
CA THR A 132 3.14 -9.30 7.12
C THR A 132 1.89 -8.45 7.37
N CYS A 133 2.02 -7.11 7.41
CA CYS A 133 0.88 -6.21 7.55
C CYS A 133 -0.11 -6.37 6.39
N MET A 134 0.37 -6.54 5.15
CA MET A 134 -0.49 -6.77 3.98
C MET A 134 -1.26 -8.10 4.06
N LEU A 135 -0.63 -9.16 4.59
CA LEU A 135 -1.31 -10.43 4.82
C LEU A 135 -2.42 -10.29 5.86
N ILE A 136 -2.14 -9.64 6.99
CA ILE A 136 -3.15 -9.35 8.02
C ILE A 136 -4.26 -8.45 7.47
N GLY A 137 -3.92 -7.41 6.70
CA GLY A 137 -4.88 -6.49 6.09
C GLY A 137 -5.87 -7.19 5.16
N ARG A 138 -5.45 -8.23 4.44
CA ARG A 138 -6.36 -9.06 3.63
C ARG A 138 -7.33 -9.85 4.50
N ASN A 139 -6.89 -10.38 5.64
CA ASN A 139 -7.77 -11.06 6.59
C ASN A 139 -8.81 -10.09 7.19
N ILE A 140 -8.39 -8.87 7.55
CA ILE A 140 -9.31 -7.82 8.01
C ILE A 140 -10.41 -7.56 6.96
N GLN A 141 -10.04 -7.37 5.69
CA GLN A 141 -11.00 -7.14 4.60
C GLN A 141 -11.93 -8.34 4.37
N ALA A 142 -11.44 -9.57 4.53
CA ALA A 142 -12.26 -10.77 4.41
C ALA A 142 -13.32 -10.82 5.52
N LEU A 143 -12.92 -10.57 6.77
CA LEU A 143 -13.81 -10.49 7.93
C LEU A 143 -14.86 -9.37 7.78
N GLU A 144 -14.49 -8.24 7.20
CA GLU A 144 -15.44 -7.14 6.92
C GLU A 144 -16.51 -7.53 5.89
N LYS A 145 -16.17 -8.33 4.88
CA LYS A 145 -17.12 -8.76 3.84
C LYS A 145 -18.12 -9.80 4.32
N GLN A 146 -17.74 -10.65 5.26
CA GLN A 146 -18.58 -11.77 5.70
C GLN A 146 -19.70 -11.35 6.66
N GLY A 147 -19.66 -10.11 7.18
CA GLY A 147 -20.58 -9.64 8.21
C GLY A 147 -20.21 -10.27 9.56
N SER A 148 -19.66 -9.48 10.48
CA SER A 148 -19.02 -10.03 11.67
C SER A 148 -20.00 -10.30 12.80
N THR A 149 -19.95 -11.50 13.35
CA THR A 149 -20.32 -11.82 14.74
C THR A 149 -19.48 -11.00 15.75
N GLU A 150 -19.87 -11.01 17.02
CA GLU A 150 -19.14 -10.30 18.09
C GLU A 150 -17.71 -10.84 18.28
N ALA A 151 -17.53 -12.16 18.15
CA ALA A 151 -16.21 -12.80 18.20
C ALA A 151 -15.29 -12.32 17.05
N GLU A 152 -15.81 -12.31 15.82
CA GLU A 152 -15.07 -11.81 14.65
C GLU A 152 -14.77 -10.30 14.75
N ALA A 153 -15.60 -9.53 15.48
CA ALA A 153 -15.31 -8.14 15.77
C ALA A 153 -14.12 -7.97 16.70
N ALA A 154 -13.97 -8.84 17.71
CA ALA A 154 -12.82 -8.85 18.61
C ALA A 154 -11.52 -9.20 17.85
N ASP A 155 -11.55 -10.26 17.05
CA ASP A 155 -10.42 -10.68 16.20
C ASP A 155 -10.01 -9.59 15.22
N ARG A 156 -10.99 -8.86 14.66
CA ARG A 156 -10.69 -7.71 13.79
C ARG A 156 -9.96 -6.60 14.53
N ILE A 157 -10.37 -6.27 15.76
CA ILE A 157 -9.69 -5.23 16.57
C ILE A 157 -8.23 -5.63 16.86
N ASP A 158 -8.02 -6.89 17.25
CA ASP A 158 -6.68 -7.43 17.49
C ASP A 158 -5.82 -7.41 16.22
N ASN A 159 -6.38 -7.79 15.08
CA ASN A 159 -5.71 -7.71 13.78
C ASN A 159 -5.30 -6.28 13.40
N TYR A 160 -6.15 -5.27 13.66
CA TYR A 160 -5.75 -3.87 13.48
C TYR A 160 -4.58 -3.49 14.38
N GLY A 161 -4.62 -3.87 15.66
CA GLY A 161 -3.53 -3.61 16.61
C GLY A 161 -2.19 -4.18 16.14
N LYS A 162 -2.19 -5.44 15.68
CA LYS A 162 -1.02 -6.10 15.10
C LYS A 162 -0.53 -5.43 13.83
N ALA A 163 -1.44 -5.11 12.92
CA ALA A 163 -1.10 -4.41 11.69
C ALA A 163 -0.42 -3.07 11.98
N PHE A 164 -0.93 -2.29 12.93
CA PHE A 164 -0.27 -1.04 13.36
C PHE A 164 1.08 -1.27 14.02
N ALA A 165 1.25 -2.31 14.84
CA ALA A 165 2.54 -2.66 15.43
C ALA A 165 3.58 -3.03 14.35
N LEU A 166 3.18 -3.72 13.29
CA LEU A 166 4.07 -4.06 12.16
C LEU A 166 4.47 -2.81 11.37
N ILE A 167 3.52 -1.90 11.10
CA ILE A 167 3.83 -0.65 10.42
C ILE A 167 4.71 0.26 11.29
N GLU A 168 4.55 0.25 12.61
CA GLU A 168 5.45 0.92 13.55
C GLU A 168 6.88 0.37 13.42
N ILE A 169 7.06 -0.95 13.33
CA ILE A 169 8.37 -1.57 13.10
C ILE A 169 8.96 -1.12 11.76
N SER A 170 8.18 -1.09 10.69
CA SER A 170 8.66 -0.61 9.39
C SER A 170 9.08 0.87 9.44
N ALA A 171 8.27 1.72 10.07
CA ALA A 171 8.56 3.15 10.23
C ALA A 171 9.80 3.39 11.10
N MET A 172 9.99 2.58 12.15
CA MET A 172 11.18 2.62 13.01
C MET A 172 12.47 2.36 12.20
N TYR A 173 12.41 1.48 11.20
CA TYR A 173 13.52 1.22 10.27
C TYR A 173 13.54 2.12 9.04
N GLY A 174 12.78 3.22 9.05
CA GLY A 174 12.84 4.27 8.04
C GLY A 174 12.02 4.00 6.77
N LEU A 175 11.15 3.00 6.76
CA LEU A 175 10.28 2.71 5.62
C LEU A 175 8.81 2.93 6.00
N PHE A 176 8.20 3.99 5.48
CA PHE A 176 6.76 4.20 5.52
C PHE A 176 6.19 3.91 4.14
N ALA A 177 5.58 2.74 3.96
CA ALA A 177 5.12 2.23 2.67
C ALA A 177 3.60 2.42 2.47
N TRP A 178 3.13 2.15 1.25
CA TRP A 178 1.72 2.31 0.85
C TRP A 178 0.75 1.47 1.68
N CYS A 179 1.16 0.29 2.14
CA CYS A 179 0.35 -0.55 3.03
C CYS A 179 0.01 0.16 4.36
N GLY A 180 0.99 0.85 4.96
CA GLY A 180 0.80 1.62 6.18
C GLY A 180 -0.12 2.81 5.98
N LEU A 181 0.05 3.55 4.88
CA LEU A 181 -0.84 4.64 4.51
C LEU A 181 -2.28 4.14 4.31
N SER A 182 -2.46 3.04 3.59
CA SER A 182 -3.78 2.47 3.32
C SER A 182 -4.48 2.06 4.62
N LEU A 183 -3.75 1.44 5.55
CA LEU A 183 -4.27 1.05 6.86
C LEU A 183 -4.72 2.25 7.69
N ILE A 184 -3.90 3.31 7.73
CA ILE A 184 -4.27 4.59 8.39
C ILE A 184 -5.55 5.15 7.78
N GLN A 185 -5.63 5.19 6.45
CA GLN A 185 -6.80 5.75 5.75
C GLN A 185 -8.09 4.95 5.99
N VAL A 186 -8.00 3.62 6.06
CA VAL A 186 -9.13 2.75 6.41
C VAL A 186 -9.60 3.05 7.84
N GLN A 187 -8.66 3.11 8.79
CA GLN A 187 -8.98 3.38 10.19
C GLN A 187 -9.54 4.79 10.39
N GLU A 188 -8.97 5.80 9.71
CA GLU A 188 -9.49 7.16 9.70
C GLU A 188 -10.95 7.22 9.22
N ARG A 189 -11.29 6.55 8.11
CA ARG A 189 -12.67 6.48 7.61
C ARG A 189 -13.62 5.82 8.60
N ARG A 190 -13.17 4.75 9.26
CA ARG A 190 -13.95 4.06 10.29
C ARG A 190 -14.25 4.99 11.47
N LEU A 191 -13.23 5.65 12.01
CA LEU A 191 -13.39 6.59 13.13
C LEU A 191 -14.30 7.78 12.77
N ASP A 192 -14.26 8.26 11.52
CA ASP A 192 -15.18 9.30 11.02
C ASP A 192 -16.64 8.82 11.08
N SER A 193 -16.89 7.57 10.63
CA SER A 193 -18.23 6.98 10.63
C SER A 193 -18.82 6.81 12.02
N GLU A 194 -17.97 6.54 13.01
CA GLU A 194 -18.34 6.38 14.42
C GLU A 194 -18.46 7.75 15.14
N ARG A 195 -18.23 8.88 14.44
CA ARG A 195 -18.15 10.24 15.00
C ARG A 195 -17.11 10.38 16.12
N HIS A 196 -16.13 9.47 16.15
CA HIS A 196 -15.03 9.49 17.10
C HIS A 196 -13.82 10.17 16.45
N ALA A 197 -13.88 11.51 16.36
CA ALA A 197 -12.78 12.35 15.88
C ALA A 197 -11.67 12.48 16.94
N ASP A 198 -11.14 11.35 17.43
CA ASP A 198 -9.94 11.39 18.26
C ASP A 198 -8.71 11.59 17.37
N LYS A 199 -8.13 12.79 17.41
CA LYS A 199 -6.91 13.13 16.68
C LYS A 199 -5.66 12.39 17.17
N ASN A 200 -5.69 11.86 18.39
CA ASN A 200 -4.55 11.21 19.01
C ASN A 200 -4.66 9.69 18.94
N TRP A 201 -5.51 9.15 18.06
CA TRP A 201 -5.73 7.71 18.00
C TRP A 201 -4.43 6.95 17.68
N LEU A 202 -3.60 7.49 16.78
CA LEU A 202 -2.26 6.94 16.49
C LEU A 202 -1.33 6.99 17.72
N GLU A 203 -1.42 8.04 18.54
CA GLU A 203 -0.62 8.19 19.76
C GLU A 203 -1.08 7.18 20.82
N ARG A 204 -2.40 6.96 20.96
CA ARG A 204 -2.98 5.98 21.87
C ARG A 204 -2.62 4.53 21.50
N LEU A 205 -2.33 4.26 20.24
CA LEU A 205 -1.80 2.97 19.81
C LEU A 205 -0.33 2.75 20.21
N GLY A 206 0.36 3.76 20.76
CA GLY A 206 1.77 3.64 21.13
C GLY A 206 2.69 3.51 19.91
N THR A 207 2.35 4.20 18.80
CA THR A 207 3.07 4.13 17.52
C THR A 207 3.75 5.46 17.16
N PRO A 208 4.76 5.92 17.93
CA PRO A 208 5.38 7.22 17.74
C PRO A 208 6.14 7.34 16.41
N ASN A 209 6.81 6.27 15.96
CA ASN A 209 7.57 6.31 14.71
C ASN A 209 6.63 6.39 13.50
N LEU A 210 5.53 5.63 13.53
CA LEU A 210 4.47 5.68 12.53
C LEU A 210 3.87 7.08 12.46
N ARG A 211 3.54 7.68 13.61
CA ARG A 211 3.01 9.05 13.62
C ARG A 211 3.98 10.04 12.98
N LYS A 212 5.26 9.98 13.36
CA LYS A 212 6.31 10.83 12.77
C LYS A 212 6.43 10.62 11.26
N ALA A 213 6.43 9.37 10.80
CA ALA A 213 6.56 9.05 9.39
C ALA A 213 5.34 9.48 8.57
N TYR A 214 4.13 9.33 9.11
CA TYR A 214 2.90 9.80 8.48
C TYR A 214 2.85 11.33 8.40
N ASP A 215 3.26 12.05 9.45
CA ASP A 215 3.33 13.51 9.42
C ASP A 215 4.36 14.01 8.39
N ALA A 216 5.53 13.35 8.29
CA ALA A 216 6.54 13.64 7.27
C ALA A 216 6.00 13.39 5.84
N PHE A 217 5.33 12.25 5.62
CA PHE A 217 4.66 11.94 4.36
C PHE A 217 3.66 13.04 3.96
N ARG A 218 2.85 13.53 4.89
CA ARG A 218 1.87 14.59 4.61
C ARG A 218 2.53 15.92 4.30
N GLU A 219 3.61 16.26 4.99
CA GLU A 219 4.38 17.46 4.72
C GLU A 219 5.02 17.43 3.31
N GLU A 220 5.52 16.26 2.92
CA GLU A 220 6.16 16.01 1.62
C GLU A 220 5.17 15.95 0.45
N THR A 221 3.98 15.36 0.64
CA THR A 221 3.02 15.16 -0.47
C THR A 221 1.92 16.23 -0.53
N GLY A 222 1.67 16.89 0.59
CA GLY A 222 0.53 17.79 0.77
C GLY A 222 -0.80 17.10 1.03
N ILE A 223 -0.81 15.76 1.09
CA ILE A 223 -2.02 14.98 1.34
C ILE A 223 -2.61 15.33 2.71
N GLN A 224 -3.90 15.64 2.71
CA GLN A 224 -4.65 15.94 3.92
C GLN A 224 -5.26 14.67 4.53
N ARG A 225 -5.63 14.71 5.82
CA ARG A 225 -6.33 13.61 6.48
C ARG A 225 -7.65 13.31 5.76
N MET A 226 -8.03 12.03 5.71
CA MET A 226 -9.29 11.61 5.10
C MET A 226 -10.50 12.07 5.93
N VAL A 227 -10.34 12.15 7.26
CA VAL A 227 -11.39 12.52 8.22
C VAL A 227 -11.73 14.00 8.07
N SER A 228 -12.85 14.26 7.40
CA SER A 228 -12.95 15.45 6.56
C SER A 228 -13.54 16.67 7.26
N ASN A 229 -13.74 16.71 8.58
CA ASN A 229 -14.32 17.93 9.19
C ASN A 229 -13.41 18.58 10.21
N MET A 230 -12.10 18.33 10.20
CA MET A 230 -11.17 18.97 11.14
C MET A 230 -10.38 20.10 10.49
N CYS A 231 -10.10 21.15 11.26
CA CYS A 231 -9.22 22.23 10.84
C CYS A 231 -7.78 21.71 10.73
N SER A 232 -7.11 21.93 9.59
CA SER A 232 -5.71 21.51 9.34
C SER A 232 -4.69 22.15 10.29
N VAL A 233 -5.07 23.22 11.01
CA VAL A 233 -4.19 23.96 11.93
C VAL A 233 -4.50 23.67 13.40
N CYS A 234 -5.77 23.75 13.80
CA CYS A 234 -6.16 23.71 15.20
C CYS A 234 -7.05 22.53 15.58
N ASP A 235 -7.26 21.59 14.64
CA ASP A 235 -8.06 20.37 14.81
C ASP A 235 -9.54 20.57 15.16
N LYS A 236 -10.03 21.80 15.34
CA LYS A 236 -11.46 22.06 15.63
C LYS A 236 -12.34 21.54 14.49
N THR A 237 -13.51 20.98 14.84
CA THR A 237 -14.51 20.59 13.84
C THR A 237 -15.01 21.81 13.06
N VAL A 238 -15.11 21.69 11.74
CA VAL A 238 -15.45 22.78 10.81
C VAL A 238 -16.66 22.43 9.97
N LYS A 239 -17.57 23.40 9.81
CA LYS A 239 -18.73 23.31 8.93
C LYS A 239 -18.42 23.78 7.50
N LEU A 240 -17.35 23.26 6.87
CA LEU A 240 -17.13 23.27 5.39
C LEU A 240 -16.24 24.35 4.73
N LYS A 241 -15.39 25.12 5.43
CA LYS A 241 -14.42 25.98 4.71
C LYS A 241 -13.20 25.15 4.24
N ARG A 242 -13.20 24.74 2.97
CA ARG A 242 -12.03 24.20 2.27
C ARG A 242 -11.19 25.34 1.68
N CYS A 243 -9.94 25.04 1.33
CA CYS A 243 -9.16 25.95 0.48
C CYS A 243 -9.91 26.23 -0.84
N GLY A 244 -10.03 27.52 -1.19
CA GLY A 244 -10.68 27.99 -2.41
C GLY A 244 -9.80 27.93 -3.67
N GLY A 245 -8.53 27.52 -3.53
CA GLY A 245 -7.61 27.40 -4.68
C GLY A 245 -7.84 26.15 -5.54
N HIS A 246 -7.02 26.03 -6.59
CA HIS A 246 -7.07 24.96 -7.60
C HIS A 246 -6.32 23.67 -7.21
N CYS A 247 -5.95 23.50 -5.93
CA CYS A 247 -5.30 22.27 -5.49
C CYS A 247 -6.21 21.03 -5.67
N PRO A 248 -5.62 19.84 -5.88
CA PRO A 248 -6.36 18.58 -5.88
C PRO A 248 -7.16 18.36 -4.60
N GLN A 249 -8.27 17.60 -4.70
CA GLN A 249 -9.23 17.42 -3.61
C GLN A 249 -8.60 16.76 -2.37
N GLU A 250 -7.67 15.84 -2.57
CA GLU A 250 -6.88 15.16 -1.53
C GLU A 250 -5.85 16.07 -0.86
N LYS A 251 -5.47 17.18 -1.51
CA LYS A 251 -4.56 18.20 -0.98
C LYS A 251 -5.29 19.44 -0.45
N LYS A 252 -6.64 19.49 -0.51
CA LYS A 252 -7.44 20.64 -0.05
C LYS A 252 -7.60 20.65 1.47
N PRO A 253 -6.86 21.49 2.22
CA PRO A 253 -7.03 21.62 3.66
C PRO A 253 -8.38 22.25 4.00
N ARG A 254 -8.78 22.06 5.25
CA ARG A 254 -10.00 22.63 5.81
C ARG A 254 -9.64 23.53 6.99
N TYR A 255 -10.37 24.62 7.16
CA TYR A 255 -10.06 25.62 8.17
C TYR A 255 -11.30 26.02 8.95
N CYS A 256 -11.15 26.26 10.26
CA CYS A 256 -12.25 26.78 11.07
C CYS A 256 -12.52 28.27 10.80
N GLY A 257 -11.59 28.96 10.13
CA GLY A 257 -11.71 30.38 9.77
C GLY A 257 -10.47 30.90 9.05
N HIS A 258 -10.54 32.18 8.65
CA HIS A 258 -9.49 32.85 7.87
C HIS A 258 -8.14 32.91 8.61
N ALA A 259 -8.15 33.02 9.94
CA ALA A 259 -6.92 33.04 10.75
C ALA A 259 -6.10 31.73 10.60
N CYS A 260 -6.76 30.57 10.67
CA CYS A 260 -6.09 29.28 10.44
C CYS A 260 -5.63 29.13 8.99
N GLN A 261 -6.45 29.55 8.02
CA GLN A 261 -6.04 29.54 6.62
C GLN A 261 -4.78 30.38 6.38
N LYS A 262 -4.71 31.60 6.94
CA LYS A 262 -3.53 32.47 6.82
C LYS A 262 -2.29 31.87 7.48
N MET A 263 -2.45 31.16 8.59
CA MET A 263 -1.36 30.48 9.31
C MET A 263 -0.80 29.30 8.51
N ASP A 264 -1.66 28.51 7.87
CA ASP A 264 -1.23 27.35 7.07
C ASP A 264 -0.75 27.74 5.65
N TRP A 265 -1.15 28.92 5.16
CA TRP A 265 -0.88 29.36 3.79
C TRP A 265 0.59 29.23 3.35
N PRO A 266 1.61 29.62 4.14
CA PRO A 266 3.00 29.45 3.75
C PRO A 266 3.39 27.99 3.46
N LYS A 267 2.77 27.04 4.18
CA LYS A 267 2.96 25.59 3.99
C LYS A 267 2.13 25.08 2.82
N HIS A 268 0.84 25.44 2.76
CA HIS A 268 -0.10 24.92 1.76
C HIS A 268 0.15 25.46 0.34
N ARG A 269 0.63 26.71 0.19
CA ARG A 269 0.81 27.35 -1.13
C ARG A 269 1.67 26.55 -2.10
N LYS A 270 2.60 25.71 -1.62
CA LYS A 270 3.43 24.85 -2.47
C LYS A 270 2.61 23.80 -3.24
N TRP A 271 1.46 23.41 -2.69
CA TRP A 271 0.49 22.47 -3.26
C TRP A 271 -0.73 23.16 -3.89
N CYS A 272 -0.93 24.44 -3.61
CA CYS A 272 -2.07 25.24 -4.08
C CYS A 272 -1.79 25.89 -5.45
N LYS A 273 -1.30 25.10 -6.40
CA LYS A 273 -1.05 25.56 -7.77
C LYS A 273 -2.21 25.12 -8.67
N PRO A 274 -2.58 25.91 -9.69
CA PRO A 274 -3.36 25.36 -10.80
C PRO A 274 -2.62 24.13 -11.29
N GLU A 275 -3.32 23.00 -11.49
CA GLU A 275 -2.79 22.00 -12.42
C GLU A 275 -2.52 22.79 -13.70
N GLU A 276 -1.26 22.89 -14.12
CA GLU A 276 -0.94 23.41 -15.45
C GLU A 276 -1.85 22.65 -16.38
N SER A 277 -2.82 23.36 -16.95
CA SER A 277 -3.90 22.77 -17.72
C SER A 277 -3.25 21.87 -18.74
N SER A 278 -3.43 20.57 -18.62
CA SER A 278 -2.92 19.55 -19.53
C SER A 278 -3.57 19.65 -20.93
N ALA A 279 -4.08 20.82 -21.29
CA ALA A 279 -4.70 21.15 -22.55
C ALA A 279 -3.69 21.15 -23.71
N ASP A 280 -2.38 21.18 -23.42
CA ASP A 280 -1.34 21.21 -24.46
C ASP A 280 -0.63 19.85 -24.68
N SER A 281 -1.06 18.74 -24.05
CA SER A 281 -0.43 17.41 -24.25
C SER A 281 -1.32 16.36 -24.95
N GLU A 282 -2.47 16.74 -25.51
CA GLU A 282 -3.19 15.94 -26.50
C GLU A 282 -2.86 16.35 -27.95
N GLY A 283 -1.69 16.97 -28.15
CA GLY A 283 -1.03 16.97 -29.46
C GLY A 283 -0.57 15.56 -29.80
N GLU A 284 -1.49 14.77 -30.35
CA GLU A 284 -1.29 14.00 -31.58
C GLU A 284 0.08 13.30 -31.68
N TRP A 285 0.34 12.33 -30.81
CA TRP A 285 1.23 11.21 -31.14
C TRP A 285 0.37 10.04 -31.63
N THR A 286 -0.34 10.24 -32.74
CA THR A 286 -0.60 9.12 -33.64
C THR A 286 0.75 8.81 -34.29
N THR A 287 1.43 7.79 -33.80
CA THR A 287 2.49 7.13 -34.59
C THR A 287 1.81 6.52 -35.80
N ASP A 288 1.78 7.30 -36.87
CA ASP A 288 1.25 6.98 -38.21
C ASP A 288 2.14 5.94 -38.94
N SER A 289 2.76 5.02 -38.18
CA SER A 289 3.76 4.07 -38.68
C SER A 289 3.44 2.60 -38.38
N GLU A 290 2.25 2.27 -37.87
CA GLU A 290 1.83 0.86 -37.67
C GLU A 290 0.41 0.57 -38.17
N ARG A 291 -0.13 1.39 -39.09
CA ARG A 291 -1.33 1.05 -39.88
C ARG A 291 -0.95 0.65 -41.32
N GLU A 292 0.16 -0.07 -41.45
CA GLU A 292 0.49 -0.82 -42.67
C GLU A 292 -0.22 -2.18 -42.63
N ASP A 293 -1.04 -2.40 -43.66
CA ASP A 293 -1.18 -3.67 -44.40
C ASP A 293 -1.78 -4.89 -43.68
N TRP A 294 -3.09 -4.82 -43.39
CA TRP A 294 -3.95 -6.02 -43.33
C TRP A 294 -5.10 -5.98 -44.37
N GLU A 295 -4.95 -5.24 -45.46
CA GLU A 295 -5.76 -5.51 -46.67
C GLU A 295 -5.28 -6.82 -47.30
N TYR A 296 -5.78 -7.90 -46.73
CA TYR A 296 -5.71 -9.25 -47.28
C TYR A 296 -6.49 -9.25 -48.60
N SER A 297 -5.73 -9.28 -49.69
CA SER A 297 -6.19 -9.54 -51.05
C SER A 297 -7.06 -10.80 -51.09
N SER A 298 -8.38 -10.62 -51.27
CA SER A 298 -9.19 -11.64 -51.90
C SER A 298 -9.08 -11.45 -53.41
N GLU A 299 -8.01 -11.99 -53.99
CA GLU A 299 -7.97 -12.25 -55.43
C GLU A 299 -8.83 -13.49 -55.73
N ASP A 300 -9.66 -13.31 -56.73
CA ASP A 300 -10.41 -14.34 -57.44
C ASP A 300 -9.49 -15.49 -57.90
N ASP A 301 -9.96 -16.73 -57.75
CA ASP A 301 -9.57 -17.81 -58.66
C ASP A 301 -10.62 -18.95 -58.64
N PHE A 302 -11.29 -19.10 -59.80
CA PHE A 302 -12.07 -20.23 -60.34
C PHE A 302 -13.48 -20.58 -59.80
#